data_AF-A0A9E5AE17-F1
#
_entry.id   AF-A0A9E5AE17-F1
#
_cell.length_a   1.000
_cell.length_b   1.000
_cell.length_c   1.000
_cell.angle_alpha   90.00
_cell.angle_beta   90.00
_cell.angle_gamma   90.00
#
_symmetry.space_group_name_H-M   'P 1'
#
loop_
_entity.id
_entity.type
_entity.pdbx_description
1 polymer ?
#
loop_
_entity_poly.entity_id
_entity_poly.type
_entity_poly.pdbx_seq_one_letter_code
_entity_poly.pdbx_strand_id
1 'polypeptide(L)'
;MDQWEYRVAYVDSRGRISCEGVEFIRQSGEHRTTFVARYLTALGLEGWSLSGIQHLGRAETAYFVLQRPHLAGAAGAGAPPSTSAAASTPPAAD
;
A
#
# COMPACT_ATOMS: atom_id res chain seq x y z
N MET A 1 5.04 20.22 16.23
CA MET A 1 5.52 18.84 16.09
C MET A 1 5.38 18.48 14.62
N ASP A 2 6.46 18.11 13.97
CA ASP A 2 6.39 17.59 12.61
C ASP A 2 5.57 16.30 12.63
N GLN A 3 4.47 16.29 11.88
CA GLN A 3 3.62 15.10 11.75
C GLN A 3 4.12 14.30 10.55
N TRP A 4 4.17 12.98 10.69
CA TRP A 4 4.68 12.07 9.67
C TRP A 4 3.62 11.03 9.33
N GLU A 5 3.49 10.74 8.04
CA GLU A 5 2.77 9.57 7.56
C GLU A 5 3.76 8.45 7.35
N TYR A 6 3.35 7.24 7.74
CA TYR A 6 4.14 6.03 7.57
C TYR A 6 3.40 5.02 6.73
N ARG A 7 4.17 4.28 5.94
CA ARG A 7 3.71 3.16 5.12
C ARG A 7 4.69 2.02 5.29
N VAL A 8 4.16 0.80 5.38
CA VAL A 8 4.99 -0.40 5.56
C VAL A 8 4.70 -1.37 4.43
N ALA A 9 5.75 -1.73 3.70
CA ALA A 9 5.70 -2.71 2.63
C ALA A 9 6.37 -4.00 3.07
N TYR A 10 5.65 -5.12 2.93
CA TYR A 10 6.28 -6.44 2.94
C TYR A 10 6.97 -6.66 1.60
N VAL A 11 8.24 -7.03 1.63
CA VAL A 11 9.07 -7.25 0.43
C VAL A 11 9.55 -8.69 0.42
N ASP A 12 9.18 -9.46 -0.61
CA ASP A 12 9.84 -10.70 -1.03
C ASP A 12 10.50 -10.44 -2.38
N SER A 13 11.82 -10.19 -2.36
CA SER A 13 12.57 -9.78 -3.55
C SER A 13 12.58 -10.81 -4.69
N ARG A 14 12.05 -12.02 -4.46
CA ARG A 14 11.89 -13.05 -5.49
C ARG A 14 10.70 -12.83 -6.41
N GLY A 15 9.73 -12.03 -6.01
CA GLY A 15 8.58 -11.84 -6.89
C GLY A 15 7.44 -10.95 -6.43
N ARG A 16 7.38 -10.57 -5.16
CA ARG A 16 6.20 -9.91 -4.63
C ARG A 16 6.55 -8.89 -3.55
N ILE A 17 6.00 -7.71 -3.71
CA ILE A 17 5.92 -6.69 -2.67
C ILE A 17 4.44 -6.46 -2.38
N SER A 18 4.07 -6.36 -1.12
CA SER A 18 2.69 -6.09 -0.70
C SER A 18 2.67 -4.89 0.22
N CYS A 19 1.81 -3.92 -0.08
CA CYS A 19 1.68 -2.68 0.69
C CYS A 19 0.22 -2.24 0.70
N GLU A 20 -0.36 -2.06 1.89
CA GLU A 20 -1.76 -1.62 2.06
C GLU A 20 -2.79 -2.45 1.26
N GLY A 21 -2.52 -3.75 1.09
CA GLY A 21 -3.37 -4.66 0.32
C GLY A 21 -3.16 -4.64 -1.20
N VAL A 22 -2.28 -3.77 -1.71
CA VAL A 22 -1.87 -3.75 -3.12
C VAL A 22 -0.62 -4.59 -3.31
N GLU A 23 -0.68 -5.54 -4.25
CA GLU A 23 0.46 -6.36 -4.64
C GLU A 23 1.20 -5.74 -5.84
N PHE A 24 2.53 -5.74 -5.75
CA PHE A 24 3.44 -5.33 -6.79
C PHE A 24 4.30 -6.53 -7.19
N ILE A 25 4.09 -7.01 -8.41
CA ILE A 25 4.63 -8.28 -8.89
C ILE A 25 5.83 -8.06 -9.81
N ARG A 26 6.83 -8.94 -9.65
CA ARG A 26 8.02 -8.98 -10.51
C ARG A 26 7.65 -9.44 -11.91
N GLN A 27 8.13 -8.73 -12.91
CA GLN A 27 7.91 -9.09 -14.31
C GLN A 27 8.78 -10.28 -14.72
N SER A 28 8.35 -11.02 -15.76
CA SER A 28 9.15 -12.11 -16.30
C SER A 28 10.51 -11.60 -16.79
N GLY A 29 11.58 -12.29 -16.41
CA GLY A 29 12.96 -11.88 -16.74
C GLY A 29 13.50 -10.69 -15.93
N GLU A 30 12.71 -10.08 -15.04
CA GLU A 30 13.16 -8.93 -14.24
C GLU A 30 14.15 -9.38 -13.14
N HIS A 31 15.32 -8.71 -13.08
CA HIS A 31 16.28 -8.90 -12.00
C HIS A 31 15.70 -8.43 -10.67
N ARG A 32 16.05 -9.11 -9.57
CA ARG A 32 15.51 -8.80 -8.23
C ARG A 32 15.82 -7.37 -7.78
N THR A 33 17.00 -6.86 -8.10
CA THR A 33 17.41 -5.48 -7.79
C THR A 33 16.61 -4.47 -8.61
N THR A 34 16.40 -4.72 -9.91
CA THR A 34 15.55 -3.88 -10.76
C THR A 34 14.10 -3.85 -10.26
N PHE A 35 13.58 -5.01 -9.86
CA PHE A 35 12.23 -5.14 -9.29
C PHE A 35 12.03 -4.28 -8.05
N VAL A 36 12.95 -4.40 -7.08
CA VAL A 36 12.90 -3.59 -5.84
C VAL A 36 13.13 -2.12 -6.14
N ALA A 37 14.06 -1.77 -7.03
CA ALA A 37 14.31 -0.39 -7.43
C ALA A 37 13.07 0.24 -8.09
N ARG A 38 12.38 -0.48 -8.99
CA ARG A 38 11.15 0.00 -9.64
C ARG A 38 10.06 0.33 -8.63
N TYR A 39 9.92 -0.50 -7.60
CA TYR A 39 8.99 -0.24 -6.50
C TYR A 39 9.38 1.03 -5.70
N LEU A 40 10.65 1.16 -5.31
CA LEU A 40 11.14 2.33 -4.57
C LEU A 40 11.06 3.62 -5.38
N THR A 41 11.33 3.56 -6.69
CA THR A 41 11.19 4.70 -7.59
C THR A 41 9.74 5.16 -7.68
N ALA A 42 8.77 4.24 -7.82
CA ALA A 42 7.35 4.59 -7.84
C ALA A 42 6.92 5.30 -6.55
N LEU A 43 7.35 4.79 -5.39
CA LEU A 43 7.10 5.43 -4.09
C LEU A 43 7.78 6.79 -3.95
N GLY A 44 9.00 6.94 -4.45
CA GLY A 44 9.72 8.21 -4.46
C GLY A 44 8.99 9.29 -5.26
N LEU A 45 8.35 8.93 -6.38
CA LEU A 45 7.50 9.83 -7.16
C LEU A 45 6.23 10.25 -6.40
N GLU A 46 5.74 9.43 -5.48
CA GLU A 46 4.63 9.73 -4.56
C GLU A 46 5.07 10.52 -3.31
N GLY A 47 6.36 10.88 -3.20
CA GLY A 47 6.92 11.63 -2.09
C GLY A 47 7.28 10.78 -0.86
N TRP A 48 7.25 9.45 -0.97
CA TRP A 48 7.69 8.56 0.11
C TRP A 48 9.21 8.40 0.10
N SER A 49 9.79 8.41 1.31
CA SER A 49 11.21 8.15 1.55
C SER A 49 11.39 6.87 2.35
N LEU A 50 12.39 6.06 2.01
CA LEU A 50 12.75 4.87 2.79
C LEU A 50 13.42 5.30 4.10
N SER A 51 12.83 4.93 5.24
CA SER A 51 13.32 5.28 6.57
C SER A 51 13.91 4.10 7.34
N GLY A 52 13.57 2.87 6.97
CA GLY A 52 14.12 1.69 7.62
C GLY A 52 13.85 0.38 6.89
N ILE A 53 14.64 -0.63 7.23
CA ILE A 53 14.51 -2.00 6.74
C ILE A 53 14.54 -2.94 7.95
N GLN A 54 13.52 -3.77 8.10
CA GLN A 54 13.49 -4.84 9.08
C GLN A 54 13.54 -6.19 8.35
N HIS A 55 14.66 -6.89 8.45
CA HIS A 55 14.78 -8.23 7.89
C HIS A 55 13.91 -9.24 8.65
N LEU A 56 13.33 -10.17 7.91
CA LEU A 56 12.54 -11.26 8.48
C LEU A 56 13.34 -12.56 8.49
N GLY A 57 12.90 -13.54 9.29
CA GLY A 57 13.59 -14.82 9.42
C GLY A 57 13.61 -15.67 8.14
N ARG A 58 12.79 -15.33 7.14
CA ARG A 58 12.80 -15.98 5.83
C ARG A 58 13.76 -15.25 4.91
N ALA A 59 14.64 -16.01 4.25
CA ALA A 59 15.61 -15.46 3.32
C ALA A 59 14.93 -14.56 2.28
N GLU A 60 15.59 -13.44 1.96
CA GLU A 60 15.18 -12.50 0.91
C GLU A 60 13.86 -11.76 1.16
N THR A 61 13.39 -11.78 2.42
CA THR A 61 12.19 -11.07 2.87
C THR A 61 12.48 -10.01 3.93
N ALA A 62 11.77 -8.89 3.86
CA ALA A 62 11.92 -7.76 4.79
C ALA A 62 10.64 -6.91 4.85
N TYR A 63 10.49 -6.11 5.91
CA TYR A 63 9.63 -4.93 5.90
C TYR A 63 10.44 -3.70 5.54
N PHE A 64 9.96 -2.94 4.55
CA PHE A 64 10.46 -1.62 4.24
C PHE A 64 9.52 -0.61 4.90
N VAL A 65 10.09 0.26 5.74
CA VAL A 65 9.37 1.35 6.39
C VAL A 65 9.62 2.60 5.58
N LEU A 66 8.53 3.25 5.19
CA LEU A 66 8.51 4.43 4.36
C LEU A 66 7.89 5.57 5.17
N GLN A 67 8.39 6.78 4.96
CA GLN A 67 7.86 7.98 5.62
C GLN A 67 7.75 9.15 4.66
N ARG A 68 6.79 10.02 4.91
CA ARG A 68 6.69 11.34 4.30
C ARG A 68 6.07 12.34 5.28
N PRO A 69 6.30 13.65 5.11
CA PRO A 69 5.62 14.65 5.91
C PRO A 69 4.10 14.49 5.79
N HIS A 70 3.39 14.52 6.92
CA HIS A 70 1.94 14.52 6.94
C HIS A 70 1.45 15.86 6.39
N LEU A 71 0.71 15.82 5.29
CA LEU A 71 0.07 17.01 4.75
C LEU A 71 -1.17 17.30 5.59
N ALA A 72 -1.00 18.10 6.65
CA ALA A 72 -2.10 18.62 7.43
C ALA A 72 -3.02 19.45 6.51
N GLY A 73 -4.12 18.85 6.04
CA GLY A 73 -5.08 19.52 5.14
C GLY A 73 -5.86 18.62 4.16
N ALA A 74 -5.55 17.33 4.02
CA ALA A 74 -6.29 16.42 3.12
C ALA A 74 -7.41 15.61 3.83
N ALA A 75 -7.90 16.07 4.98
CA ALA A 75 -9.09 15.50 5.60
C ALA A 75 -10.35 16.00 4.86
N GLY A 76 -10.77 15.29 3.81
CA GLY A 76 -12.10 15.54 3.22
C GLY A 76 -12.30 15.18 1.75
N ALA A 77 -11.89 14.00 1.28
CA ALA A 77 -12.48 13.43 0.06
C ALA A 77 -12.23 11.92 0.01
N GLY A 78 -13.23 11.12 0.40
CA GLY A 78 -13.20 9.68 0.12
C GLY A 78 -13.62 8.75 1.25
N ALA A 79 -14.60 9.12 2.08
CA ALA A 79 -15.46 8.09 2.62
C ALA A 79 -16.38 7.64 1.47
N PRO A 80 -16.37 6.36 1.03
CA PRO A 80 -17.39 5.91 0.08
C PRO A 80 -18.76 6.03 0.75
N PRO A 81 -19.80 6.51 0.05
CA PRO A 81 -21.15 6.48 0.61
C PRO A 81 -21.51 5.01 0.88
N SER A 82 -21.78 4.70 2.14
CA SER A 82 -22.39 3.44 2.54
C SER A 82 -23.82 3.44 2.02
N THR A 83 -24.03 2.91 0.81
CA THR A 83 -25.38 2.65 0.31
C THR A 83 -25.91 1.40 1.01
N SER A 84 -26.52 1.60 2.18
CA SER A 84 -27.42 0.61 2.76
C SER A 84 -28.69 0.58 1.92
N ALA A 85 -28.76 -0.35 0.97
CA ALA A 85 -29.97 -0.65 0.21
C ALA A 85 -30.89 -1.50 1.10
N ALA A 86 -31.83 -0.86 1.79
CA ALA A 86 -32.98 -1.53 2.38
C ALA A 86 -33.89 -2.00 1.24
N ALA A 87 -33.93 -3.31 1.01
CA ALA A 87 -34.89 -3.94 0.12
C ALA A 87 -36.27 -3.94 0.80
N SER A 88 -37.14 -3.02 0.39
CA SER A 88 -38.57 -3.06 0.73
C SER A 88 -39.27 -4.05 -0.19
N THR A 89 -39.70 -5.19 0.37
CA THR A 89 -40.60 -6.14 -0.30
C THR A 89 -42.03 -5.57 -0.30
N PRO A 90 -42.75 -5.52 -1.43
CA PRO A 90 -44.18 -5.19 -1.43
C PRO A 90 -45.02 -6.41 -1.01
N PRO A 91 -46.19 -6.22 -0.36
CA PRO A 91 -47.01 -7.31 0.14
C PRO A 91 -47.81 -7.98 -0.98
N ALA A 92 -48.04 -9.28 -0.82
CA ALA A 92 -48.98 -10.06 -1.60
C ALA A 92 -50.42 -9.55 -1.39
N ALA A 93 -51.18 -9.46 -2.48
CA ALA A 93 -52.62 -9.25 -2.44
C ALA A 93 -53.33 -10.50 -3.00
N ASP A 94 -54.42 -10.83 -2.31
CA ASP A 94 -55.36 -11.95 -2.44
C ASP A 94 -55.97 -12.09 -3.85
#